data_AF-A0A376MAX2-F1
#
_entry.id   AF-A0A376MAX2-F1
#
_cell.length_a   1.000
_cell.length_b   1.000
_cell.length_c   1.000
_cell.angle_alpha   90.00
_cell.angle_beta   90.00
_cell.angle_gamma   90.00
#
_symmetry.space_group_name_H-M   'P 1'
#
loop_
_entity.id
_entity.type
_entity.pdbx_description
1 polymer ?
#
loop_
_entity_poly.entity_id
_entity_poly.type
_entity_poly.pdbx_seq_one_letter_code
_entity_poly.pdbx_strand_id
1 'polypeptide(L)' 'MTNNPLISQRKLPQLGTTIFTQMSALAQQHQAINLSQGFPDFDGPRYLQERLAYHVD' A
#
# COMPACT_ATOMS: atom_id res chain seq x y z
N MET A 1 -36.84 -21.42 3.36
CA MET A 1 -36.21 -20.15 3.76
C MET A 1 -34.77 -20.18 3.25
N THR A 2 -34.49 -19.54 2.11
CA THR A 2 -33.14 -19.54 1.52
C THR A 2 -32.34 -18.37 2.07
N ASN A 3 -31.40 -18.67 2.96
CA ASN A 3 -30.40 -17.72 3.44
C ASN A 3 -29.38 -17.48 2.31
N ASN A 4 -29.63 -16.49 1.47
CA ASN A 4 -28.63 -16.00 0.52
C ASN A 4 -27.80 -14.92 1.24
N PRO A 5 -26.53 -15.18 1.61
CA PRO A 5 -25.71 -14.17 2.26
C PRO A 5 -25.61 -12.96 1.33
N LEU A 6 -25.80 -11.75 1.87
CA LEU A 6 -25.62 -10.52 1.12
C LEU A 6 -24.12 -10.32 0.83
N ILE A 7 -23.63 -10.95 -0.23
CA ILE A 7 -22.27 -10.73 -0.72
C ILE A 7 -22.31 -9.41 -1.49
N SER A 8 -21.71 -8.38 -0.90
CA SER A 8 -21.53 -7.09 -1.56
C SER A 8 -20.70 -7.29 -2.83
N GLN A 9 -21.31 -7.06 -3.99
CA GLN A 9 -20.61 -7.10 -5.27
C GLN A 9 -19.61 -5.94 -5.33
N ARG A 10 -18.37 -6.24 -5.72
CA ARG A 10 -17.35 -5.20 -5.92
C ARG A 10 -17.85 -4.21 -6.96
N LYS A 11 -17.79 -2.91 -6.65
CA LYS A 11 -18.14 -1.83 -7.58
C LYS A 11 -17.24 -1.81 -8.83
N LEU A 12 -16.02 -2.37 -8.73
CA LEU A 12 -15.06 -2.56 -9.81
C LEU A 12 -14.55 -4.01 -9.79
N PRO A 13 -15.29 -4.97 -10.37
CA PRO A 13 -14.97 -6.40 -10.23
C PRO A 13 -13.65 -6.81 -10.91
N GLN A 14 -13.18 -6.00 -11.86
CA GLN A 14 -11.94 -6.25 -12.61
C GLN A 14 -10.71 -5.55 -12.01
N LEU A 15 -10.88 -4.73 -10.96
CA LEU A 15 -9.76 -4.06 -10.31
C LEU A 15 -9.01 -5.08 -9.44
N GLY A 16 -7.76 -5.35 -9.81
CA GLY A 16 -6.87 -6.30 -9.15
C GLY A 16 -5.48 -5.71 -8.89
N THR A 17 -4.47 -6.59 -8.82
CA THR A 17 -3.07 -6.20 -8.63
C THR A 17 -2.59 -5.30 -9.78
N THR A 18 -1.77 -4.31 -9.45
CA THR A 18 -1.19 -3.39 -10.44
C THR A 18 0.23 -3.81 -10.81
N ILE A 19 0.73 -3.29 -11.93
CA ILE A 19 2.13 -3.45 -12.35
C ILE A 19 3.10 -2.97 -11.25
N PHE A 20 2.79 -1.89 -10.54
CA PHE A 20 3.63 -1.37 -9.46
C PHE A 20 3.78 -2.36 -8.29
N THR A 21 2.68 -3.01 -7.91
CA THR A 21 2.70 -4.06 -6.88
C THR A 21 3.49 -5.28 -7.34
N GLN A 22 3.28 -5.71 -8.59
CA GLN A 22 3.96 -6.88 -9.15
C GLN A 22 5.48 -6.65 -9.27
N MET A 23 5.90 -5.47 -9.74
CA MET A 23 7.31 -5.11 -9.89
C MET A 23 8.00 -4.93 -8.54
N SER A 24 7.33 -4.32 -7.56
CA SER A 24 7.86 -4.19 -6.20
C SER A 24 8.12 -5.57 -5.57
N ALA A 25 7.19 -6.52 -5.73
CA ALA A 25 7.35 -7.89 -5.23
C ALA A 25 8.51 -8.64 -5.92
N LEU A 26 8.65 -8.49 -7.25
CA LEU A 26 9.75 -9.09 -8.00
C LEU A 26 11.11 -8.50 -7.60
N ALA A 27 11.19 -7.18 -7.38
CA ALA A 27 12.42 -6.56 -6.92
C ALA A 27 12.87 -7.13 -5.57
N GLN A 28 11.94 -7.32 -4.63
CA GLN A 28 12.24 -7.97 -3.35
C GLN A 28 12.70 -9.43 -3.52
N GLN A 29 11.99 -10.21 -4.34
CA GLN A 29 12.31 -11.63 -4.57
C GLN A 29 13.70 -11.83 -5.18
N HIS A 30 14.13 -10.92 -6.05
CA HIS A 30 15.40 -11.02 -6.77
C HIS A 30 16.51 -10.12 -6.18
N GLN A 31 16.25 -9.48 -5.03
CA GLN A 31 17.15 -8.48 -4.43
C GLN A 31 17.59 -7.39 -5.43
N ALA A 32 16.69 -6.98 -6.32
CA ALA A 32 16.93 -5.90 -7.26
C ALA A 32 16.64 -4.54 -6.60
N ILE A 33 17.29 -3.49 -7.11
CA ILE A 33 17.00 -2.10 -6.71
C ILE A 33 15.60 -1.73 -7.23
N ASN A 34 14.72 -1.28 -6.34
CA ASN A 34 13.35 -0.93 -6.70
C ASN A 34 13.23 0.54 -7.16
N LEU A 35 13.42 0.79 -8.45
CA LEU A 35 13.14 2.10 -9.07
C LEU A 35 11.69 2.26 -9.53
N SER A 36 10.82 1.27 -9.28
CA SER A 36 9.40 1.31 -9.66
C SER A 36 8.50 1.90 -8.57
N GLN A 37 9.01 2.08 -7.35
CA GLN A 37 8.26 2.67 -6.25
C GLN A 37 7.96 4.15 -6.49
N GLY A 38 6.73 4.57 -6.20
CA GLY A 38 6.28 5.96 -6.35
C GLY A 38 6.47 6.83 -5.11
N PHE A 39 7.26 6.39 -4.12
CA PHE A 39 7.46 7.08 -2.84
C PHE A 39 8.93 7.01 -2.39
N PRO A 40 9.40 7.94 -1.55
CA PRO A 40 10.78 7.93 -1.02
C PRO A 40 11.09 6.67 -0.21
N ASP A 41 12.32 6.19 -0.30
CA ASP A 41 12.88 5.12 0.55
C ASP A 41 13.59 5.66 1.81
N PHE A 42 13.44 6.96 2.09
CA PHE A 42 13.99 7.65 3.25
C PHE A 42 12.89 8.34 4.07
N ASP A 43 13.19 8.58 5.35
CA ASP A 43 12.26 9.23 6.28
C ASP A 43 12.07 10.72 5.99
N GLY A 44 10.88 11.22 6.32
CA GLY A 44 10.57 12.65 6.29
C GLY A 44 11.26 13.47 7.39
N PRO A 45 11.11 14.81 7.40
CA PRO A 45 11.79 15.69 8.33
C PRO A 45 11.51 15.35 9.81
N ARG A 46 12.58 15.27 10.61
CA ARG A 46 12.48 14.90 12.03
C ARG A 46 11.61 15.85 12.85
N TYR A 47 11.68 17.14 12.57
CA TYR A 47 10.84 18.15 13.22
C TYR A 47 9.34 17.83 13.09
N LEU A 48 8.88 17.37 11.92
CA LEU A 48 7.48 17.02 11.72
C LEU A 48 7.09 15.83 12.62
N GLN A 49 7.95 14.82 12.70
CA GLN A 49 7.74 13.65 13.56
C GLN A 49 7.67 14.04 15.05
N GLU A 50 8.54 14.96 15.50
CA GLU A 50 8.56 15.46 16.88
C GLU A 50 7.32 16.30 17.21
N ARG A 51 6.87 17.14 16.26
CA ARG A 51 5.63 17.90 16.44
C ARG A 51 4.41 16.98 16.45
N LEU A 52 4.40 15.88 15.68
CA LEU A 52 3.33 14.89 15.76
C LEU A 52 3.25 14.28 17.17
N ALA A 53 4.38 13.81 17.70
CA ALA A 53 4.43 13.24 19.06
C ALA A 53 3.88 14.20 20.12
N TYR A 54 4.33 15.47 20.08
CA TYR A 54 3.88 16.50 21.02
C TYR A 54 2.35 16.73 21.07
N HIS A 55 1.61 16.51 19.98
CA HIS A 55 0.15 16.76 19.95
C HIS A 55 -0.69 15.50 20.18
N VAL A 56 -0.08 14.31 20.14
CA VAL A 56 -0.77 13.02 20.35
C VAL A 56 -0.75 12.63 21.83
N ASP A 57 0.29 13.04 22.55
CA ASP A 57 0.41 12.94 24.02
C ASP A 57 -0.38 14.06 24.73
#